data_AF-A0A822AD23-F1
#
_entry.id   AF-A0A822AD23-F1
#
_cell.length_a   1.000
_cell.length_b   1.000
_cell.length_c   1.000
_cell.angle_alpha   90.00
_cell.angle_beta   90.00
_cell.angle_gamma   90.00
#
_symmetry.space_group_name_H-M   'P 1'
#
loop_
_entity.id
_entity.type
_entity.pdbx_description
1 polymer ?
#
loop_
_entity_poly.entity_id
_entity_poly.type
_entity_poly.pdbx_seq_one_letter_code
_entity_poly.pdbx_strand_id
1 'polypeptide(L)'
;MHVYSHLITTIERENLDLQDPYISKWNRELLLSVGQIARFIYNQLIVVNKQFDSTIASYSFQPSVPNSEIDKDLLVPVKRVPTDTNLSLIPSRQAYIANSKHIHSFLSLSLVPYELSKNGLFQTLKDRNLIIEVNNLLIELTILTTILLSNQFVEFLHWLSSQNNDDKQYMKRLLSIVRFRETNNSSIIALKKLINYDNFNISTILPLPSHVLPASVATYLSRDELQKQLQLTPLTLKDFLHYYLLKKQLYLFTKENTSTGLLHIISKHSGQLNKTEWNKLKTTLSTIPCIPTNQGMKIPNESYIPSSILSSDLPIITLNVPQNLTDDDDDDRQSIIENMENSVSAEFLKRLGCRTLNVQSFVHAPSLLTNSIISNSHAMKTLIQHLMEERDNMSEGDLHGLKQNERLR
;
A
#
# COMPACT_ATOMS: atom_id res chain seq x y z
N MET A 1 10.50 -26.78 45.01
CA MET A 1 10.50 -28.25 44.79
C MET A 1 11.95 -28.71 44.86
N HIS A 2 12.36 -29.44 45.89
CA HIS A 2 13.73 -29.97 45.98
C HIS A 2 13.82 -31.24 45.13
N VAL A 3 14.08 -31.05 43.84
CA VAL A 3 14.18 -32.15 42.84
C VAL A 3 15.47 -32.95 43.03
N TYR A 4 16.52 -32.27 43.50
CA TYR A 4 17.85 -32.84 43.66
C TYR A 4 17.91 -34.06 44.58
N SER A 5 17.05 -34.13 45.61
CA SER A 5 17.03 -35.26 46.56
C SER A 5 16.40 -36.54 46.00
N HIS A 6 15.75 -36.46 44.85
CA HIS A 6 15.08 -37.60 44.19
C HIS A 6 15.81 -38.03 42.90
N LEU A 7 16.86 -37.29 42.50
CA LEU A 7 17.76 -37.66 41.44
C LEU A 7 18.86 -38.54 42.01
N ILE A 8 19.05 -39.72 41.43
CA ILE A 8 20.16 -40.60 41.79
C ILE A 8 21.43 -40.04 41.12
N THR A 9 22.39 -39.57 41.93
CA THR A 9 23.58 -38.82 41.47
C THR A 9 24.59 -39.68 40.70
N THR A 10 25.37 -39.02 39.83
CA THR A 10 26.30 -39.63 38.86
C THR A 10 27.47 -40.43 39.44
N ILE A 11 27.81 -40.30 40.72
CA ILE A 11 28.93 -41.04 41.33
C ILE A 11 28.60 -42.55 41.48
N GLU A 12 27.32 -42.90 41.57
CA GLU A 12 26.87 -44.30 41.66
C GLU A 12 26.45 -44.89 40.30
N ARG A 13 26.40 -44.05 39.24
CA ARG A 13 25.80 -44.39 37.94
C ARG A 13 26.54 -45.47 37.18
N GLU A 14 27.86 -45.45 37.14
CA GLU A 14 28.61 -46.40 36.30
C GLU A 14 28.44 -47.85 36.80
N ASN A 15 28.40 -48.06 38.12
CA ASN A 15 28.18 -49.38 38.73
C ASN A 15 26.70 -49.78 38.78
N LEU A 16 25.77 -48.83 38.97
CA LEU A 16 24.33 -49.12 39.06
C LEU A 16 23.65 -49.26 37.69
N ASP A 17 24.01 -48.46 36.68
CA ASP A 17 23.43 -48.58 35.32
C ASP A 17 23.85 -49.89 34.63
N LEU A 18 24.98 -50.49 35.04
CA LEU A 18 25.39 -51.84 34.64
C LEU A 18 24.54 -52.94 35.28
N GLN A 19 23.96 -52.69 36.47
CA GLN A 19 23.17 -53.66 37.22
C GLN A 19 21.65 -53.50 37.01
N ASP A 20 21.17 -52.27 36.82
CA ASP A 20 19.75 -51.98 36.62
C ASP A 20 19.50 -50.80 35.65
N PRO A 21 19.07 -51.08 34.40
CA PRO A 21 18.77 -50.04 33.41
C PRO A 21 17.52 -49.21 33.75
N TYR A 22 16.71 -49.59 34.75
CA TYR A 22 15.52 -48.85 35.15
C TYR A 22 15.84 -47.53 35.85
N ILE A 23 17.03 -47.38 36.45
CA ILE A 23 17.46 -46.14 37.13
C ILE A 23 17.59 -44.97 36.15
N SER A 24 18.22 -45.22 34.99
CA SER A 24 18.31 -44.25 33.91
C SER A 24 16.92 -43.83 33.39
N LYS A 25 16.02 -44.80 33.24
CA LYS A 25 14.61 -44.53 32.87
C LYS A 25 13.89 -43.71 33.94
N TRP A 26 14.04 -44.04 35.22
CA TRP A 26 13.44 -43.33 36.34
C TRP A 26 13.89 -41.86 36.41
N ASN A 27 15.21 -41.61 36.38
CA ASN A 27 15.75 -40.26 36.39
C ASN A 27 15.24 -39.45 35.18
N ARG A 28 15.14 -40.08 34.00
CA ARG A 28 14.57 -39.44 32.81
C ARG A 28 13.10 -39.08 33.00
N GLU A 29 12.26 -40.01 33.43
CA GLU A 29 10.83 -39.75 33.65
C GLU A 29 10.60 -38.71 34.76
N LEU A 30 11.39 -38.73 35.84
CA LEU A 30 11.31 -37.75 36.93
C LEU A 30 11.68 -36.34 36.47
N LEU A 31 12.75 -36.19 35.67
CA LEU A 31 13.11 -34.91 35.04
C LEU A 31 12.03 -34.41 34.09
N LEU A 32 11.38 -35.30 33.34
CA LEU A 32 10.26 -34.96 32.47
C LEU A 32 9.06 -34.43 33.27
N SER A 33 8.64 -35.14 34.33
CA SER A 33 7.53 -34.71 35.19
C SER A 33 7.81 -33.37 35.89
N VAL A 34 9.02 -33.19 36.42
CA VAL A 34 9.44 -31.94 37.04
C VAL A 34 9.43 -30.79 36.02
N GLY A 35 9.96 -31.02 34.81
CA GLY A 35 9.93 -30.02 33.73
C GLY A 35 8.50 -29.61 33.37
N GLN A 36 7.56 -30.57 33.32
CA GLN A 36 6.14 -30.29 33.08
C GLN A 36 5.50 -29.46 34.20
N ILE A 37 5.76 -29.82 35.48
CA ILE A 37 5.24 -29.09 36.64
C ILE A 37 5.81 -27.67 36.72
N ALA A 38 7.13 -27.52 36.55
CA ALA A 38 7.78 -26.21 36.52
C ALA A 38 7.20 -25.32 35.43
N ARG A 39 6.86 -25.89 34.26
CA ARG A 39 6.24 -25.15 33.15
C ARG A 39 4.77 -24.82 33.38
N PHE A 40 4.01 -25.69 34.04
CA PHE A 40 2.63 -25.39 34.47
C PHE A 40 2.63 -24.20 35.44
N ILE A 41 3.52 -24.22 36.44
CA ILE A 41 3.71 -23.13 37.38
C ILE A 41 4.11 -21.85 36.63
N TYR A 42 5.07 -21.92 35.70
CA TYR A 42 5.45 -20.79 34.85
C TYR A 42 4.23 -20.21 34.10
N ASN A 43 3.41 -21.05 33.44
CA ASN A 43 2.24 -20.56 32.69
C ASN A 43 1.23 -19.83 33.58
N GLN A 44 1.01 -20.31 34.81
CA GLN A 44 0.11 -19.67 35.76
C GLN A 44 0.68 -18.32 36.26
N LEU A 45 2.00 -18.23 36.45
CA LEU A 45 2.64 -17.04 36.99
C LEU A 45 2.89 -15.94 35.94
N ILE A 46 3.21 -16.32 34.70
CA ILE A 46 3.63 -15.35 33.66
C ILE A 46 2.49 -14.68 32.92
N VAL A 47 1.29 -15.27 32.93
CA VAL A 47 0.08 -14.55 32.52
C VAL A 47 -0.18 -13.34 33.45
N VAL A 48 0.33 -13.37 34.68
CA VAL A 48 0.09 -12.35 35.72
C VAL A 48 1.26 -11.37 35.86
N ASN A 49 2.51 -11.81 35.81
CA ASN A 49 3.68 -10.96 36.05
C ASN A 49 4.57 -10.81 34.80
N LYS A 50 4.53 -9.62 34.19
CA LYS A 50 5.32 -9.25 32.99
C LYS A 50 6.79 -8.91 33.27
N GLN A 51 7.39 -9.44 34.34
CA GLN A 51 8.81 -9.20 34.68
C GLN A 51 9.65 -10.45 34.39
N PHE A 52 10.20 -10.49 33.17
CA PHE A 52 10.90 -11.65 32.63
C PHE A 52 12.41 -11.66 32.94
N ASP A 53 13.05 -10.50 32.97
CA ASP A 53 14.52 -10.41 32.92
C ASP A 53 15.20 -10.94 34.19
N SER A 54 14.66 -10.60 35.38
CA SER A 54 15.19 -11.07 36.66
C SER A 54 15.00 -12.58 36.86
N THR A 55 13.92 -13.13 36.31
CA THR A 55 13.56 -14.54 36.50
C THR A 55 14.31 -15.42 35.51
N ILE A 56 14.44 -15.02 34.24
CA ILE A 56 15.21 -15.76 33.23
C ILE A 56 16.71 -15.79 33.57
N ALA A 57 17.26 -14.75 34.17
CA ALA A 57 18.66 -14.76 34.62
C ALA A 57 18.97 -15.92 35.59
N SER A 58 17.97 -16.41 36.35
CA SER A 58 18.12 -17.58 37.22
C SER A 58 18.14 -18.91 36.47
N TYR A 59 17.65 -18.95 35.23
CA TYR A 59 17.69 -20.11 34.35
C TYR A 59 18.91 -20.02 33.44
N SER A 60 19.97 -20.73 33.80
CA SER A 60 21.19 -20.87 32.99
C SER A 60 21.65 -22.31 32.98
N PHE A 61 22.42 -22.68 31.96
CA PHE A 61 23.11 -23.96 31.95
C PHE A 61 24.37 -23.84 32.82
N GLN A 62 24.36 -24.49 33.98
CA GLN A 62 25.54 -24.60 34.84
C GLN A 62 26.12 -26.01 34.76
N PRO A 63 27.44 -26.17 34.65
CA PRO A 63 28.07 -27.48 34.66
C PRO A 63 27.79 -28.15 36.00
N SER A 64 27.04 -29.26 35.97
CA SER A 64 26.75 -30.06 37.17
C SER A 64 27.92 -30.98 37.54
N VAL A 65 28.87 -31.15 36.62
CA VAL A 65 30.09 -31.95 36.75
C VAL A 65 31.21 -31.30 35.92
N PRO A 66 32.50 -31.50 36.28
CA PRO A 66 33.63 -30.95 35.55
C PRO A 66 33.79 -31.52 34.13
N ASN A 67 33.23 -32.69 33.83
CA ASN A 67 33.26 -33.29 32.50
C ASN A 67 32.02 -32.90 31.68
N SER A 68 32.21 -32.05 30.67
CA SER A 68 31.14 -31.55 29.79
C SER A 68 30.58 -32.58 28.81
N GLU A 69 31.22 -33.74 28.63
CA GLU A 69 30.76 -34.76 27.68
C GLU A 69 29.58 -35.57 28.20
N ILE A 70 29.46 -35.73 29.51
CA ILE A 70 28.40 -36.50 30.18
C ILE A 70 27.02 -35.85 29.96
N ASP A 71 26.98 -34.55 29.73
CA ASP A 71 25.76 -33.73 29.69
C ASP A 71 25.09 -33.65 28.30
N LYS A 72 25.78 -34.11 27.24
CA LYS A 72 25.32 -33.94 25.84
C LYS A 72 24.06 -34.74 25.53
N ASP A 73 23.89 -35.93 26.11
CA ASP A 73 22.79 -36.85 25.81
C ASP A 73 21.62 -36.79 26.81
N LEU A 74 21.76 -36.01 27.89
CA LEU A 74 20.74 -35.87 28.94
C LEU A 74 19.57 -34.96 28.54
N LEU A 75 19.83 -33.97 27.68
CA LEU A 75 18.81 -33.01 27.25
C LEU A 75 18.14 -33.48 25.96
N VAL A 76 17.07 -34.25 26.11
CA VAL A 76 16.23 -34.64 24.97
C VAL A 76 15.08 -33.61 24.84
N PRO A 77 14.85 -33.03 23.64
CA PRO A 77 13.68 -32.21 23.40
C PRO A 77 12.43 -33.00 23.78
N VAL A 78 11.56 -32.43 24.61
CA VAL A 78 10.28 -33.06 24.94
C VAL A 78 9.47 -33.18 23.66
N LYS A 79 9.37 -34.41 23.13
CA LYS A 79 8.51 -34.74 21.98
C LYS A 79 7.07 -34.81 22.48
N ARG A 80 6.18 -34.02 21.89
CA ARG A 80 4.74 -34.06 22.18
C ARG A 80 3.93 -34.35 20.92
N VAL A 81 2.74 -34.89 21.14
CA VAL A 81 1.67 -34.98 20.14
C VAL A 81 0.83 -33.70 20.24
N PRO A 82 0.50 -33.03 19.12
CA PRO A 82 -0.12 -31.69 19.10
C PRO A 82 -1.57 -31.58 19.60
N THR A 83 -2.15 -32.62 20.21
CA THR A 83 -3.59 -32.73 20.51
C THR A 83 -3.99 -32.40 21.96
N ASP A 84 -3.07 -32.04 22.85
CA ASP A 84 -3.40 -31.65 24.23
C ASP A 84 -3.96 -30.23 24.29
N THR A 85 -5.29 -30.10 24.16
CA THR A 85 -6.03 -28.83 24.10
C THR A 85 -5.91 -27.95 25.35
N ASN A 86 -5.51 -28.51 26.49
CA ASN A 86 -5.42 -27.82 27.77
C ASN A 86 -4.02 -27.28 28.11
N LEU A 87 -3.02 -27.50 27.23
CA LEU A 87 -1.64 -27.04 27.43
C LEU A 87 -1.20 -26.24 26.19
N SER A 88 -1.10 -24.91 26.32
CA SER A 88 -0.68 -23.97 25.26
C SER A 88 0.82 -24.05 24.90
N LEU A 89 1.43 -25.23 24.97
CA LEU A 89 2.88 -25.43 24.88
C LEU A 89 3.29 -25.80 23.46
N ILE A 90 4.08 -24.93 22.83
CA ILE A 90 4.69 -25.18 21.53
C ILE A 90 5.95 -26.05 21.72
N PRO A 91 6.08 -27.20 21.04
CA PRO A 91 7.31 -28.01 21.04
C PRO A 91 8.53 -27.17 20.65
N SER A 92 9.72 -27.45 21.19
CA SER A 92 10.93 -26.68 20.85
C SER A 92 11.31 -26.77 19.36
N ARG A 93 10.84 -27.81 18.66
CA ARG A 93 10.96 -27.99 17.20
C ARG A 93 10.02 -27.08 16.40
N GLN A 94 9.05 -26.46 17.05
CA GLN A 94 8.04 -25.58 16.45
C GLN A 94 8.15 -24.16 16.99
N ALA A 95 9.11 -23.89 17.89
CA ALA A 95 9.46 -22.57 18.38
C ALA A 95 10.79 -22.14 17.78
N TYR A 96 10.91 -20.86 17.42
CA TYR A 96 12.08 -20.35 16.72
C TYR A 96 12.69 -19.14 17.42
N ILE A 97 14.01 -19.01 17.36
CA ILE A 97 14.71 -17.78 17.73
C ILE A 97 14.52 -16.76 16.60
N ALA A 98 14.04 -15.57 16.95
CA ALA A 98 13.90 -14.46 16.01
C ALA A 98 15.29 -13.89 15.66
N ASN A 99 15.62 -13.84 14.37
CA ASN A 99 16.87 -13.25 13.88
C ASN A 99 16.79 -11.71 13.74
N SER A 100 15.59 -11.14 13.81
CA SER A 100 15.35 -9.70 13.67
C SER A 100 14.12 -9.26 14.47
N LYS A 101 14.16 -8.01 14.93
CA LYS A 101 13.06 -7.39 15.70
C LYS A 101 11.75 -7.34 14.93
N HIS A 102 11.75 -7.27 13.60
CA HIS A 102 10.51 -7.10 12.82
C HIS A 102 9.79 -8.41 12.52
N ILE A 103 10.45 -9.57 12.68
CA ILE A 103 9.89 -10.86 12.23
C ILE A 103 8.59 -11.21 12.97
N HIS A 104 8.50 -10.88 14.26
CA HIS A 104 7.31 -11.15 15.05
C HIS A 104 6.07 -10.39 14.55
N SER A 105 6.26 -9.30 13.82
CA SER A 105 5.19 -8.39 13.42
C SER A 105 4.46 -8.87 12.16
N PHE A 106 5.12 -9.68 11.32
CA PHE A 106 4.55 -10.15 10.06
C PHE A 106 4.54 -11.68 9.88
N LEU A 107 5.36 -12.44 10.62
CA LEU A 107 5.28 -13.90 10.60
C LEU A 107 4.44 -14.42 11.76
N SER A 108 3.40 -15.18 11.44
CA SER A 108 2.62 -15.97 12.41
C SER A 108 3.37 -17.22 12.85
N LEU A 109 4.62 -17.07 13.29
CA LEU A 109 5.45 -18.13 13.83
C LEU A 109 5.50 -18.02 15.36
N SER A 110 5.66 -19.17 16.01
CA SER A 110 5.95 -19.24 17.44
C SER A 110 7.38 -18.79 17.70
N LEU A 111 7.55 -17.50 17.97
CA LEU A 111 8.87 -16.88 18.12
C LEU A 111 9.18 -16.62 19.58
N VAL A 112 10.44 -16.86 19.95
CA VAL A 112 11.02 -16.30 21.17
C VAL A 112 11.06 -14.77 20.99
N PRO A 113 10.52 -13.98 21.95
CA PRO A 113 10.63 -12.53 21.91
C PRO A 113 12.07 -12.08 21.67
N TYR A 114 12.27 -11.13 20.76
CA TYR A 114 13.61 -10.74 20.28
C TYR A 114 14.55 -10.25 21.39
N GLU A 115 14.03 -9.59 22.43
CA GLU A 115 14.86 -9.18 23.56
C GLU A 115 15.30 -10.37 24.42
N LEU A 116 14.44 -11.39 24.56
CA LEU A 116 14.76 -12.59 25.32
C LEU A 116 15.76 -13.49 24.60
N SER A 117 15.73 -13.53 23.26
CA SER A 117 16.66 -14.36 22.49
C SER A 117 18.12 -13.97 22.67
N LYS A 118 18.41 -12.76 23.17
CA LYS A 118 19.76 -12.30 23.50
C LYS A 118 20.32 -12.91 24.79
N ASN A 119 19.49 -13.56 25.61
CA ASN A 119 19.95 -14.19 26.84
C ASN A 119 20.82 -15.42 26.55
N GLY A 120 21.86 -15.65 27.37
CA GLY A 120 22.79 -16.78 27.23
C GLY A 120 22.12 -18.16 27.21
N LEU A 121 20.96 -18.31 27.85
CA LEU A 121 20.13 -19.52 27.75
C LEU A 121 19.84 -19.90 26.30
N PHE A 122 19.34 -18.96 25.49
CA PHE A 122 18.93 -19.24 24.12
C PHE A 122 20.11 -19.50 23.19
N GLN A 123 21.26 -18.87 23.49
CA GLN A 123 22.51 -19.21 22.81
C GLN A 123 22.91 -20.67 23.08
N THR A 124 22.89 -21.11 24.35
CA THR A 124 23.21 -22.51 24.67
C THR A 124 22.19 -23.50 24.08
N LEU A 125 20.90 -23.15 24.08
CA LEU A 125 19.88 -23.97 23.42
C LEU A 125 20.11 -24.11 21.91
N LYS A 126 20.55 -23.02 21.26
CA LYS A 126 20.91 -23.00 19.85
C LYS A 126 22.15 -23.87 19.58
N ASP A 127 23.21 -23.70 20.38
CA ASP A 127 24.46 -24.48 20.26
C ASP A 127 24.24 -25.98 20.46
N ARG A 128 23.29 -26.35 21.32
CA ARG A 128 22.86 -27.75 21.55
C ARG A 128 21.81 -28.26 20.56
N ASN A 129 21.44 -27.49 19.52
CA ASN A 129 20.39 -27.84 18.53
C ASN A 129 19.02 -28.16 19.14
N LEU A 130 18.69 -27.58 20.29
CA LEU A 130 17.42 -27.77 20.99
C LEU A 130 16.33 -26.79 20.53
N ILE A 131 16.74 -25.67 19.94
CA ILE A 131 15.90 -24.66 19.29
C ILE A 131 16.60 -24.18 18.01
N ILE A 132 15.82 -23.82 16.99
CA ILE A 132 16.33 -23.40 15.69
C ILE A 132 16.09 -21.90 15.51
N GLU A 133 17.05 -21.18 14.94
CA GLU A 133 16.87 -19.79 14.54
C GLU A 133 16.15 -19.70 13.19
N VAL A 134 15.29 -18.69 13.03
CA VAL A 134 14.60 -18.45 11.76
C VAL A 134 15.62 -18.27 10.64
N ASN A 135 15.49 -19.10 9.60
CA ASN A 135 16.32 -19.03 8.40
C ASN A 135 15.53 -18.50 7.19
N ASN A 136 16.25 -18.11 6.13
CA ASN A 136 15.66 -17.51 4.93
C ASN A 136 14.65 -18.42 4.22
N LEU A 137 14.86 -19.74 4.26
CA LEU A 137 13.95 -20.73 3.67
C LEU A 137 12.62 -20.81 4.41
N LEU A 138 12.65 -20.77 5.75
CA LEU A 138 11.44 -20.77 6.58
C LEU A 138 10.63 -19.49 6.36
N ILE A 139 11.30 -18.34 6.28
CA ILE A 139 10.64 -17.06 5.97
C ILE A 139 9.95 -17.16 4.61
N GLU A 140 10.66 -17.65 3.60
CA GLU A 140 10.10 -17.79 2.25
C GLU A 140 8.87 -18.71 2.20
N LEU A 141 8.94 -19.89 2.83
CA LEU A 141 7.81 -20.82 2.92
C LEU A 141 6.63 -20.24 3.70
N THR A 142 6.90 -19.48 4.77
CA THR A 142 5.84 -18.85 5.57
C THR A 142 5.17 -17.73 4.77
N ILE A 143 5.94 -16.87 4.09
CA ILE A 143 5.39 -15.81 3.24
C ILE A 143 4.58 -16.39 2.08
N LEU A 144 5.03 -17.51 1.49
CA LEU A 144 4.31 -18.18 0.40
C LEU A 144 2.92 -18.68 0.82
N THR A 145 2.78 -19.13 2.08
CA THR A 145 1.55 -19.76 2.59
C THR A 145 0.63 -18.80 3.33
N THR A 146 1.13 -17.63 3.72
CA THR A 146 0.36 -16.64 4.49
C THR A 146 -0.16 -15.50 3.62
N ILE A 147 -1.25 -14.88 4.08
CA ILE A 147 -1.77 -13.64 3.51
C ILE A 147 -1.61 -12.58 4.60
N LEU A 148 -0.79 -11.58 4.32
CA LEU A 148 -0.49 -10.51 5.26
C LEU A 148 -1.63 -9.48 5.29
N LEU A 149 -1.87 -8.88 6.46
CA LEU A 149 -2.64 -7.65 6.56
C LEU A 149 -1.79 -6.43 6.20
N SER A 150 -2.42 -5.30 5.88
CA SER A 150 -1.70 -4.07 5.48
C SER A 150 -0.57 -3.68 6.44
N ASN A 151 -0.86 -3.67 7.74
CA ASN A 151 0.13 -3.38 8.79
C ASN A 151 1.27 -4.41 8.83
N GLN A 152 0.97 -5.69 8.68
CA GLN A 152 1.98 -6.75 8.64
C GLN A 152 2.83 -6.64 7.38
N PHE A 153 2.23 -6.25 6.26
CA PHE A 153 2.93 -6.05 5.01
C PHE A 153 3.89 -4.85 5.08
N VAL A 154 3.50 -3.75 5.73
CA VAL A 154 4.38 -2.61 6.02
C VAL A 154 5.58 -3.06 6.86
N GLU A 155 5.36 -3.80 7.95
CA GLU A 155 6.45 -4.33 8.80
C GLU A 155 7.37 -5.31 8.04
N PHE A 156 6.79 -6.12 7.16
CA PHE A 156 7.56 -6.97 6.25
C PHE A 156 8.46 -6.13 5.33
N LEU A 157 7.96 -5.02 4.78
CA LEU A 157 8.77 -4.14 3.92
C LEU A 157 9.86 -3.41 4.71
N HIS A 158 9.59 -2.94 5.93
CA HIS A 158 10.63 -2.40 6.82
C HIS A 158 11.70 -3.45 7.13
N TRP A 159 11.29 -4.66 7.51
CA TRP A 159 12.21 -5.78 7.71
C TRP A 159 13.08 -6.02 6.49
N LEU A 160 12.44 -6.14 5.32
CA LEU A 160 13.10 -6.43 4.05
C LEU A 160 14.11 -5.33 3.69
N SER A 161 13.75 -4.06 3.93
CA SER A 161 14.59 -2.89 3.69
C SER A 161 15.79 -2.80 4.66
N SER A 162 15.64 -3.31 5.89
CA SER A 162 16.68 -3.35 6.91
C SER A 162 17.69 -4.49 6.72
N GLN A 163 17.40 -5.47 5.87
CA GLN A 163 18.33 -6.56 5.61
C GLN A 163 19.53 -6.02 4.83
N ASN A 164 20.74 -6.26 5.34
CA ASN A 164 21.99 -6.09 4.60
C ASN A 164 22.15 -7.23 3.55
N ASN A 165 21.15 -7.40 2.69
CA ASN A 165 21.14 -8.44 1.68
C ASN A 165 21.84 -7.93 0.42
N ASP A 166 23.11 -8.32 0.25
CA ASP A 166 23.77 -8.31 -1.07
C ASP A 166 22.99 -9.18 -2.08
N ASP A 167 22.21 -10.14 -1.59
CA ASP A 167 21.36 -11.02 -2.40
C ASP A 167 20.08 -10.31 -2.88
N LYS A 168 20.26 -9.51 -3.93
CA LYS A 168 19.16 -8.86 -4.67
C LYS A 168 18.16 -9.87 -5.26
N GLN A 169 18.55 -11.12 -5.49
CA GLN A 169 17.66 -12.13 -6.05
C GLN A 169 16.68 -12.64 -5.00
N TYR A 170 17.14 -12.85 -3.76
CA TYR A 170 16.29 -13.21 -2.63
C TYR A 170 15.18 -12.17 -2.39
N MET A 171 15.56 -10.89 -2.36
CA MET A 171 14.62 -9.77 -2.21
C MET A 171 13.52 -9.79 -3.29
N LYS A 172 13.92 -9.93 -4.56
CA LYS A 172 12.98 -9.99 -5.69
C LYS A 172 12.08 -11.22 -5.62
N ARG A 173 12.60 -12.35 -5.13
CA ARG A 173 11.82 -13.58 -4.95
C ARG A 173 10.74 -13.38 -3.89
N LEU A 174 11.09 -12.87 -2.71
CA LEU A 174 10.13 -12.57 -1.65
C LEU A 174 9.04 -11.58 -2.09
N LEU A 175 9.41 -10.48 -2.75
CA LEU A 175 8.46 -9.50 -3.29
C LEU A 175 7.54 -10.06 -4.38
N SER A 176 7.94 -11.15 -5.06
CA SER A 176 7.13 -11.79 -6.10
C SER A 176 6.12 -12.82 -5.58
N ILE A 177 6.32 -13.33 -4.37
CA ILE A 177 5.45 -14.33 -3.74
C ILE A 177 4.50 -13.72 -2.71
N VAL A 178 4.80 -12.52 -2.21
CA VAL A 178 4.02 -11.89 -1.14
C VAL A 178 2.58 -11.61 -1.59
N ARG A 179 1.66 -11.91 -0.67
CA ARG A 179 0.22 -11.68 -0.84
C ARG A 179 -0.28 -10.93 0.38
N PHE A 180 -1.04 -9.88 0.15
CA PHE A 180 -1.60 -9.10 1.25
C PHE A 180 -3.03 -8.66 0.95
N ARG A 181 -3.72 -8.19 1.99
CA ARG A 181 -5.06 -7.60 1.91
C ARG A 181 -5.10 -6.38 2.83
N GLU A 182 -5.85 -5.36 2.46
CA GLU A 182 -5.97 -4.14 3.26
C GLU A 182 -6.72 -4.42 4.57
N THR A 183 -7.83 -5.14 4.48
CA THR A 183 -8.67 -5.54 5.63
C THR A 183 -9.04 -7.02 5.52
N ASN A 184 -9.62 -7.58 6.58
CA ASN A 184 -10.04 -8.99 6.55
C ASN A 184 -11.04 -9.32 5.44
N ASN A 185 -11.83 -8.34 5.00
CA ASN A 185 -12.88 -8.50 4.00
C ASN A 185 -12.47 -8.01 2.60
N SER A 186 -11.29 -7.37 2.46
CA SER A 186 -10.83 -6.89 1.16
C SER A 186 -10.32 -8.02 0.28
N SER A 187 -10.28 -7.78 -1.03
CA SER A 187 -9.67 -8.70 -1.98
C SER A 187 -8.18 -8.91 -1.68
N ILE A 188 -7.68 -10.09 -2.07
CA ILE A 188 -6.26 -10.43 -1.92
C ILE A 188 -5.49 -9.82 -3.08
N ILE A 189 -4.50 -9.02 -2.77
CA ILE A 189 -3.57 -8.40 -3.70
C ILE A 189 -2.31 -9.28 -3.75
N ALA A 190 -1.99 -9.76 -4.94
CA ALA A 190 -0.74 -10.48 -5.20
C ALA A 190 0.17 -9.60 -6.06
N LEU A 191 1.33 -9.23 -5.51
CA LEU A 191 2.29 -8.42 -6.22
C LEU A 191 3.12 -9.33 -7.14
N LYS A 192 3.11 -9.04 -8.43
CA LYS A 192 3.88 -9.79 -9.43
C LYS A 192 4.96 -8.89 -9.97
N LYS A 193 6.22 -9.18 -9.59
CA LYS A 193 7.40 -8.40 -9.97
C LYS A 193 7.20 -6.93 -9.61
N LEU A 194 7.24 -6.62 -8.32
CA LEU A 194 7.15 -5.24 -7.84
C LEU A 194 8.31 -4.42 -8.43
N ILE A 195 7.97 -3.33 -9.14
CA ILE A 195 8.95 -2.44 -9.79
C ILE A 195 8.66 -1.00 -9.40
N ASN A 196 7.37 -0.62 -9.37
CA ASN A 196 6.98 0.76 -9.15
C ASN A 196 6.24 0.91 -7.81
N TYR A 197 6.18 2.13 -7.29
CA TYR A 197 5.22 2.50 -6.25
C TYR A 197 4.32 3.63 -6.75
N ASP A 198 3.09 3.63 -6.27
CA ASP A 198 2.10 4.64 -6.57
C ASP A 198 2.45 5.96 -5.88
N ASN A 199 2.72 6.99 -6.68
CA ASN A 199 2.96 8.36 -6.24
C ASN A 199 1.80 9.30 -6.60
N PHE A 200 0.77 8.80 -7.29
CA PHE A 200 -0.38 9.57 -7.74
C PHE A 200 -1.56 9.46 -6.77
N ASN A 201 -1.44 8.66 -5.71
CA ASN A 201 -2.49 8.35 -4.74
C ASN A 201 -3.75 7.84 -5.45
N ILE A 202 -3.58 6.80 -6.26
CA ILE A 202 -4.66 6.19 -7.04
C ILE A 202 -5.70 5.62 -6.07
N SER A 203 -6.96 6.02 -6.25
CA SER A 203 -8.07 5.53 -5.45
C SER A 203 -8.18 4.01 -5.48
N THR A 204 -8.52 3.40 -4.34
CA THR A 204 -8.73 1.95 -4.19
C THR A 204 -9.87 1.39 -5.04
N ILE A 205 -10.75 2.26 -5.56
CA ILE A 205 -11.82 1.90 -6.51
C ILE A 205 -11.23 1.55 -7.88
N LEU A 206 -10.06 2.10 -8.22
CA LEU A 206 -9.39 1.86 -9.50
C LEU A 206 -8.48 0.62 -9.40
N PRO A 207 -8.46 -0.23 -10.44
CA PRO A 207 -7.55 -1.36 -10.46
C PRO A 207 -6.11 -0.88 -10.58
N LEU A 208 -5.24 -1.33 -9.67
CA LEU A 208 -3.82 -1.02 -9.73
C LEU A 208 -3.06 -2.12 -10.53
N PRO A 209 -2.04 -1.77 -11.35
CA PRO A 209 -1.21 -2.77 -11.98
C PRO A 209 -0.50 -3.66 -10.96
N SER A 210 -0.35 -4.95 -11.24
CA SER A 210 0.21 -5.93 -10.29
C SER A 210 1.69 -5.71 -9.91
N HIS A 211 2.38 -4.80 -10.59
CA HIS A 211 3.79 -4.45 -10.37
C HIS A 211 3.96 -3.13 -9.60
N VAL A 212 2.85 -2.50 -9.18
CA VAL A 212 2.84 -1.21 -8.48
C VAL A 212 2.46 -1.42 -7.02
N LEU A 213 3.26 -0.89 -6.10
CA LEU A 213 2.95 -0.83 -4.67
C LEU A 213 1.89 0.25 -4.41
N PRO A 214 0.76 -0.06 -3.76
CA PRO A 214 -0.27 0.94 -3.47
C PRO A 214 0.22 2.08 -2.57
N ALA A 215 -0.32 3.28 -2.76
CA ALA A 215 -0.02 4.45 -1.93
C ALA A 215 -0.38 4.22 -0.45
N SER A 216 -1.43 3.43 -0.17
CA SER A 216 -1.84 3.04 1.18
C SER A 216 -0.76 2.28 1.97
N VAL A 217 0.24 1.71 1.29
CA VAL A 217 1.39 1.05 1.90
C VAL A 217 2.66 1.89 1.74
N ALA A 218 2.89 2.43 0.54
CA ALA A 218 4.09 3.20 0.22
C ALA A 218 4.28 4.44 1.11
N THR A 219 3.20 5.05 1.58
CA THR A 219 3.23 6.23 2.47
C THR A 219 3.87 5.97 3.83
N TYR A 220 3.91 4.71 4.28
CA TYR A 220 4.56 4.32 5.54
C TYR A 220 6.07 4.08 5.40
N LEU A 221 6.59 4.10 4.17
CA LEU A 221 8.00 3.86 3.88
C LEU A 221 8.69 5.18 3.51
N SER A 222 9.92 5.33 3.98
CA SER A 222 10.76 6.46 3.58
C SER A 222 11.19 6.36 2.11
N ARG A 223 11.56 7.50 1.52
CA ARG A 223 12.07 7.55 0.15
C ARG A 223 13.33 6.68 -0.04
N ASP A 224 14.19 6.62 0.97
CA ASP A 224 15.41 5.82 0.94
C ASP A 224 15.09 4.31 0.99
N GLU A 225 14.12 3.89 1.81
CA GLU A 225 13.63 2.52 1.84
C GLU A 225 13.05 2.10 0.48
N LEU A 226 12.17 2.94 -0.09
CA LEU A 226 11.54 2.66 -1.38
C LEU A 226 12.57 2.61 -2.53
N GLN A 227 13.40 3.64 -2.67
CA GLN A 227 14.23 3.83 -3.87
C GLN A 227 15.60 3.14 -3.77
N LYS A 228 16.27 3.18 -2.61
CA LYS A 228 17.62 2.62 -2.47
C LYS A 228 17.59 1.17 -2.04
N GLN A 229 16.82 0.83 -1.00
CA GLN A 229 16.83 -0.51 -0.41
C GLN A 229 15.94 -1.47 -1.20
N LEU A 230 14.68 -1.10 -1.45
CA LEU A 230 13.71 -1.91 -2.19
C LEU A 230 13.84 -1.77 -3.73
N GLN A 231 14.60 -0.79 -4.21
CA GLN A 231 14.85 -0.54 -5.64
C GLN A 231 13.57 -0.28 -6.45
N LEU A 232 12.58 0.37 -5.82
CA LEU A 232 11.32 0.74 -6.46
C LEU A 232 11.40 2.15 -7.05
N THR A 233 10.84 2.33 -8.24
CA THR A 233 10.76 3.64 -8.89
C THR A 233 9.35 4.23 -8.77
N PRO A 234 9.20 5.57 -8.71
CA PRO A 234 7.88 6.18 -8.78
C PRO A 234 7.18 5.80 -10.09
N LEU A 235 5.87 5.52 -10.03
CA LEU A 235 5.07 5.29 -11.24
C LEU A 235 5.12 6.55 -12.13
N THR A 236 5.42 6.36 -13.41
CA THR A 236 5.46 7.46 -14.38
C THR A 236 4.07 7.70 -14.97
N LEU A 237 3.78 8.94 -15.38
CA LEU A 237 2.51 9.26 -16.04
C LEU A 237 2.35 8.47 -17.36
N LYS A 238 3.46 8.18 -18.04
CA LYS A 238 3.47 7.37 -19.26
C LYS A 238 2.99 5.94 -19.00
N ASP A 239 3.50 5.30 -17.95
CA ASP A 239 3.10 3.93 -17.59
C ASP A 239 1.66 3.90 -17.06
N PHE A 240 1.27 4.92 -16.29
CA PHE A 240 -0.10 5.13 -15.85
C PHE A 240 -1.06 5.19 -17.05
N LEU A 241 -0.78 6.06 -18.03
CA LEU A 241 -1.60 6.18 -19.24
C LEU A 241 -1.59 4.91 -20.08
N HIS A 242 -0.44 4.24 -20.19
CA HIS A 242 -0.34 2.99 -20.93
C HIS A 242 -1.28 1.92 -20.37
N TYR A 243 -1.41 1.84 -19.04
CA TYR A 243 -2.30 0.88 -18.38
C TYR A 243 -3.78 1.23 -18.55
N TYR A 244 -4.18 2.47 -18.23
CA TYR A 244 -5.59 2.88 -18.22
C TYR A 244 -6.19 3.09 -19.61
N LEU A 245 -5.39 3.43 -20.62
CA LEU A 245 -5.85 3.59 -22.00
C LEU A 245 -5.93 2.26 -22.78
N LEU A 246 -5.68 1.11 -22.13
CA LEU A 246 -5.93 -0.19 -22.75
C LEU A 246 -7.44 -0.37 -22.99
N LYS A 247 -7.81 -0.96 -24.13
CA LYS A 247 -9.22 -1.24 -24.49
C LYS A 247 -10.03 -1.88 -23.37
N LYS A 248 -9.42 -2.78 -22.60
CA LYS A 248 -10.06 -3.49 -21.48
C LYS A 248 -10.39 -2.60 -20.28
N GLN A 249 -9.79 -1.42 -20.18
CA GLN A 249 -9.92 -0.50 -19.05
C GLN A 249 -10.64 0.80 -19.39
N LEU A 250 -10.90 1.07 -20.68
CA LEU A 250 -11.59 2.29 -21.12
C LEU A 250 -12.98 2.48 -20.46
N TYR A 251 -13.64 1.39 -20.05
CA TYR A 251 -14.90 1.45 -19.31
C TYR A 251 -14.79 2.18 -17.95
N LEU A 252 -13.58 2.33 -17.40
CA LEU A 252 -13.34 3.10 -16.17
C LEU A 252 -13.52 4.60 -16.40
N PHE A 253 -13.27 5.09 -17.61
CA PHE A 253 -13.54 6.47 -17.96
C PHE A 253 -15.04 6.72 -18.18
N THR A 254 -15.85 5.69 -18.43
CA THR A 254 -17.30 5.85 -18.70
C THR A 254 -18.16 5.78 -17.45
N LYS A 255 -17.56 5.71 -16.26
CA LYS A 255 -18.26 5.74 -14.97
C LYS A 255 -17.84 7.00 -14.21
N GLU A 256 -18.79 7.71 -13.64
CA GLU A 256 -18.56 9.00 -12.96
C GLU A 256 -17.51 8.90 -11.84
N ASN A 257 -17.69 7.95 -10.91
CA ASN A 257 -16.79 7.80 -9.74
C ASN A 257 -15.33 7.53 -10.11
N THR A 258 -15.07 6.79 -11.19
CA THR A 258 -13.70 6.46 -11.61
C THR A 258 -13.15 7.48 -12.60
N SER A 259 -13.99 8.06 -13.45
CA SER A 259 -13.56 9.05 -14.43
C SER A 259 -13.09 10.34 -13.77
N THR A 260 -13.80 10.83 -12.75
CA THR A 260 -13.42 12.01 -11.95
C THR A 260 -11.98 11.90 -11.45
N GLY A 261 -11.63 10.79 -10.77
CA GLY A 261 -10.29 10.54 -10.27
C GLY A 261 -9.23 10.40 -11.36
N LEU A 262 -9.54 9.69 -12.45
CA LEU A 262 -8.61 9.53 -13.58
C LEU A 262 -8.33 10.87 -14.28
N LEU A 263 -9.37 11.64 -14.58
CA LEU A 263 -9.25 12.96 -15.21
C LEU A 263 -8.52 13.96 -14.31
N HIS A 264 -8.74 13.89 -12.99
CA HIS A 264 -7.99 14.68 -12.01
C HIS A 264 -6.48 14.40 -12.09
N ILE A 265 -6.07 13.12 -11.99
CA ILE A 265 -4.65 12.73 -12.05
C ILE A 265 -4.03 13.16 -13.38
N ILE A 266 -4.70 12.89 -14.50
CA ILE A 266 -4.21 13.25 -15.83
C ILE A 266 -4.09 14.78 -15.97
N SER A 267 -5.09 15.53 -15.50
CA SER A 267 -5.08 16.99 -15.58
C SER A 267 -3.93 17.59 -14.76
N LYS A 268 -3.74 17.12 -13.52
CA LYS A 268 -2.69 17.59 -12.60
C LYS A 268 -1.29 17.38 -13.18
N HIS A 269 -1.08 16.27 -13.89
CA HIS A 269 0.23 15.91 -14.45
C HIS A 269 0.36 16.15 -15.96
N SER A 270 -0.62 16.81 -16.58
CA SER A 270 -0.69 17.00 -18.04
C SER A 270 0.53 17.72 -18.64
N GLY A 271 1.23 18.55 -17.85
CA GLY A 271 2.47 19.23 -18.26
C GLY A 271 3.65 18.29 -18.53
N GLN A 272 3.59 17.05 -18.04
CA GLN A 272 4.62 16.03 -18.29
C GLN A 272 4.45 15.31 -19.64
N LEU A 273 3.31 15.50 -20.31
CA LEU A 273 2.99 14.81 -21.56
C LEU A 273 3.65 15.47 -22.76
N ASN A 274 4.30 14.67 -23.59
CA ASN A 274 4.78 15.14 -24.88
C ASN A 274 3.61 15.22 -25.91
N LYS A 275 3.88 15.84 -27.07
CA LYS A 275 2.85 16.05 -28.12
C LYS A 275 2.25 14.74 -28.65
N THR A 276 3.03 13.66 -28.73
CA THR A 276 2.55 12.37 -29.27
C THR A 276 1.67 11.64 -28.27
N GLU A 277 2.06 11.63 -26.99
CA GLU A 277 1.27 11.10 -25.87
C GLU A 277 -0.03 11.86 -25.70
N TRP A 278 0.01 13.19 -25.75
CA TRP A 278 -1.17 14.04 -25.70
C TRP A 278 -2.14 13.73 -26.84
N ASN A 279 -1.64 13.64 -28.08
CA ASN A 279 -2.48 13.34 -29.23
C ASN A 279 -3.13 11.96 -29.10
N LYS A 280 -2.41 10.94 -28.63
CA LYS A 280 -2.95 9.59 -28.39
C LYS A 280 -4.02 9.59 -27.30
N LEU A 281 -3.79 10.33 -26.22
CA LEU A 281 -4.76 10.49 -25.14
C LEU A 281 -6.03 11.15 -25.64
N LYS A 282 -5.89 12.28 -26.36
CA LYS A 282 -7.01 13.02 -26.94
C LYS A 282 -7.81 12.15 -27.90
N THR A 283 -7.16 11.52 -28.88
CA THR A 283 -7.88 10.67 -29.86
C THR A 283 -8.61 9.50 -29.20
N THR A 284 -8.08 8.94 -28.12
CA THR A 284 -8.75 7.86 -27.38
C THR A 284 -9.94 8.39 -26.59
N LEU A 285 -9.74 9.42 -25.76
CA LEU A 285 -10.78 9.95 -24.87
C LEU A 285 -11.90 10.69 -25.62
N SER A 286 -11.61 11.32 -26.75
CA SER A 286 -12.64 11.98 -27.58
C SER A 286 -13.66 10.99 -28.19
N THR A 287 -13.36 9.69 -28.22
CA THR A 287 -14.25 8.66 -28.79
C THR A 287 -15.19 8.01 -27.76
N ILE A 288 -15.00 8.30 -26.47
CA ILE A 288 -15.73 7.64 -25.39
C ILE A 288 -16.42 8.67 -24.47
N PRO A 289 -17.58 8.34 -23.88
CA PRO A 289 -18.26 9.23 -22.95
C PRO A 289 -17.51 9.27 -21.62
N CYS A 290 -16.47 10.11 -21.54
CA CYS A 290 -15.58 10.19 -20.38
C CYS A 290 -15.85 11.37 -19.45
N ILE A 291 -16.66 12.34 -19.87
CA ILE A 291 -16.88 13.55 -19.08
C ILE A 291 -18.20 13.42 -18.32
N PRO A 292 -18.19 13.50 -16.97
CA PRO A 292 -19.42 13.52 -16.20
C PRO A 292 -20.09 14.89 -16.33
N THR A 293 -21.39 14.88 -16.61
CA THR A 293 -22.23 16.06 -16.78
C THR A 293 -23.56 15.89 -16.04
N ASN A 294 -24.32 16.98 -15.89
CA ASN A 294 -25.70 16.95 -15.37
C ASN A 294 -26.65 16.04 -16.19
N GLN A 295 -26.27 15.68 -17.42
CA GLN A 295 -27.01 14.76 -18.30
C GLN A 295 -26.31 13.39 -18.44
N GLY A 296 -25.54 13.01 -17.42
CA GLY A 296 -24.78 11.77 -17.38
C GLY A 296 -23.43 11.88 -18.10
N MET A 297 -22.86 10.74 -18.48
CA MET A 297 -21.54 10.69 -19.11
C MET A 297 -21.62 11.06 -20.60
N LYS A 298 -20.83 12.05 -21.02
CA LYS A 298 -20.80 12.57 -22.40
C LYS A 298 -19.38 12.58 -22.96
N ILE A 299 -19.28 12.63 -24.30
CA ILE A 299 -17.98 12.80 -24.96
C ILE A 299 -17.49 14.24 -24.76
N PRO A 300 -16.16 14.50 -24.79
CA PRO A 300 -15.61 15.84 -24.60
C PRO A 300 -16.25 16.89 -25.51
N ASN A 301 -16.39 16.60 -26.81
CA ASN A 301 -16.96 17.53 -27.79
C ASN A 301 -18.45 17.83 -27.61
N GLU A 302 -19.15 17.12 -26.72
CA GLU A 302 -20.55 17.40 -26.39
C GLU A 302 -20.68 18.06 -25.02
N SER A 303 -19.60 18.22 -24.25
CA SER A 303 -19.64 18.66 -22.86
C SER A 303 -19.24 20.13 -22.72
N TYR A 304 -19.93 20.87 -21.84
CA TYR A 304 -19.71 22.31 -21.64
C TYR A 304 -19.07 22.61 -20.28
N ILE A 305 -17.97 23.35 -20.28
CA ILE A 305 -17.32 23.82 -19.04
C ILE A 305 -18.26 24.82 -18.34
N PRO A 306 -18.48 24.72 -17.01
CA PRO A 306 -19.41 25.59 -16.28
C PRO A 306 -19.09 27.07 -16.48
N SER A 307 -20.14 27.86 -16.72
CA SER A 307 -20.11 29.31 -16.87
C SER A 307 -21.46 29.86 -16.42
N SER A 308 -21.49 31.09 -15.90
CA SER A 308 -22.69 31.77 -15.39
C SER A 308 -23.78 31.99 -16.46
N ILE A 309 -23.45 31.77 -17.73
CA ILE A 309 -24.28 32.09 -18.90
C ILE A 309 -24.92 30.81 -19.50
N LEU A 310 -24.64 29.63 -18.94
CA LEU A 310 -25.14 28.36 -19.48
C LEU A 310 -26.55 28.04 -18.98
N SER A 311 -27.40 27.58 -19.89
CA SER A 311 -28.73 27.08 -19.53
C SER A 311 -28.69 25.64 -19.03
N SER A 312 -29.65 25.26 -18.19
CA SER A 312 -29.76 23.92 -17.58
C SER A 312 -29.93 22.78 -18.59
N ASP A 313 -30.33 23.11 -19.82
CA ASP A 313 -30.63 22.14 -20.88
C ASP A 313 -29.37 21.66 -21.61
N LEU A 314 -28.21 22.25 -21.33
CA LEU A 314 -26.93 21.80 -21.87
C LEU A 314 -26.27 20.75 -20.94
N PRO A 315 -25.49 19.80 -21.50
CA PRO A 315 -24.65 18.89 -20.74
C PRO A 315 -23.46 19.63 -20.11
N ILE A 316 -23.70 20.19 -18.92
CA ILE A 316 -22.73 20.96 -18.14
C ILE A 316 -21.88 19.99 -17.30
N ILE A 317 -20.56 20.16 -17.36
CA ILE A 317 -19.58 19.33 -16.63
C ILE A 317 -19.81 19.46 -15.11
N THR A 318 -19.88 18.31 -14.42
CA THR A 318 -20.05 18.24 -12.96
C THR A 318 -18.73 18.09 -12.20
N LEU A 319 -17.60 17.95 -12.92
CA LEU A 319 -16.26 17.97 -12.34
C LEU A 319 -16.03 19.28 -11.59
N ASN A 320 -15.26 19.23 -10.50
CA ASN A 320 -14.77 20.43 -9.84
C ASN A 320 -13.76 21.14 -10.75
N VAL A 321 -14.17 22.20 -11.43
CA VAL A 321 -13.31 23.01 -12.29
C VAL A 321 -13.03 24.32 -11.57
N PRO A 322 -11.76 24.61 -11.17
CA PRO A 322 -11.42 25.89 -10.59
C PRO A 322 -11.78 26.99 -11.59
N GLN A 323 -12.68 27.89 -11.20
CA GLN A 323 -12.98 29.07 -12.00
C GLN A 323 -11.75 29.99 -11.92
N ASN A 324 -11.31 30.53 -13.06
CA ASN A 324 -10.31 31.59 -13.07
C ASN A 324 -10.91 32.78 -12.31
N LEU A 325 -10.55 32.95 -11.04
CA LEU A 325 -10.74 34.19 -10.31
C LEU A 325 -9.84 35.23 -10.99
N THR A 326 -10.45 36.05 -11.84
CA THR A 326 -9.84 37.27 -12.36
C THR A 326 -9.59 38.21 -11.17
N ASP A 327 -8.32 38.62 -11.05
CA ASP A 327 -7.82 39.83 -10.39
C ASP A 327 -8.46 40.19 -9.04
N ASP A 328 -7.90 39.65 -7.96
CA ASP A 328 -7.47 40.43 -6.78
C ASP A 328 -6.75 39.48 -5.78
N ASP A 329 -5.58 39.93 -5.31
CA ASP A 329 -4.71 39.36 -4.27
C ASP A 329 -3.95 38.04 -4.55
N ASP A 330 -2.65 38.18 -4.86
CA ASP A 330 -1.71 37.10 -5.20
C ASP A 330 -1.26 36.22 -4.01
N ASP A 331 -1.46 36.65 -2.76
CA ASP A 331 -0.97 35.93 -1.57
C ASP A 331 -1.89 34.79 -1.08
N ASP A 332 -3.16 34.75 -1.48
CA ASP A 332 -4.13 33.70 -1.07
C ASP A 332 -4.23 32.52 -2.06
N ARG A 333 -3.51 32.57 -3.18
CA ARG A 333 -3.61 31.56 -4.26
C ARG A 333 -3.05 30.19 -3.87
N GLN A 334 -2.01 30.13 -3.02
CA GLN A 334 -1.39 28.86 -2.65
C GLN A 334 -2.19 28.08 -1.58
N SER A 335 -2.90 28.77 -0.70
CA SER A 335 -3.68 28.14 0.39
C SER A 335 -5.02 27.55 -0.09
N ILE A 336 -5.60 28.08 -1.18
CA ILE A 336 -6.89 27.61 -1.72
C ILE A 336 -6.72 26.41 -2.66
N ILE A 337 -5.64 26.35 -3.45
CA ILE A 337 -5.39 25.28 -4.42
C ILE A 337 -5.05 23.94 -3.74
N GLU A 338 -4.47 23.97 -2.53
CA GLU A 338 -4.11 22.74 -1.80
C GLU A 338 -5.33 22.02 -1.18
N ASN A 339 -6.49 22.67 -1.07
CA ASN A 339 -7.66 22.15 -0.35
C ASN A 339 -8.81 21.63 -1.22
N MET A 340 -8.69 21.64 -2.56
CA MET A 340 -9.73 21.12 -3.44
C MET A 340 -9.44 19.67 -3.88
N GLU A 341 -10.01 18.71 -3.17
CA GLU A 341 -10.02 17.31 -3.63
C GLU A 341 -10.63 17.21 -5.05
N ASN A 342 -9.93 16.51 -5.95
CA ASN A 342 -10.38 16.14 -7.29
C ASN A 342 -10.63 17.29 -8.29
N SER A 343 -9.95 18.44 -8.19
CA SER A 343 -10.09 19.53 -9.16
C SER A 343 -9.50 19.21 -10.55
N VAL A 344 -10.19 19.53 -11.64
CA VAL A 344 -9.72 19.36 -13.03
C VAL A 344 -9.54 20.72 -13.70
N SER A 345 -8.40 20.95 -14.34
CA SER A 345 -8.08 22.23 -14.99
C SER A 345 -9.00 22.51 -16.18
N ALA A 346 -9.55 23.73 -16.24
CA ALA A 346 -10.32 24.20 -17.40
C ALA A 346 -9.51 24.15 -18.70
N GLU A 347 -8.21 24.47 -18.64
CA GLU A 347 -7.33 24.43 -19.81
C GLU A 347 -7.12 23.01 -20.33
N PHE A 348 -6.98 22.04 -19.42
CA PHE A 348 -6.94 20.63 -19.79
C PHE A 348 -8.23 20.18 -20.50
N LEU A 349 -9.40 20.55 -19.96
CA LEU A 349 -10.70 20.22 -20.53
C LEU A 349 -10.90 20.84 -21.92
N LYS A 350 -10.52 22.12 -22.10
CA LYS A 350 -10.53 22.79 -23.41
C LYS A 350 -9.65 22.06 -24.42
N ARG A 351 -8.41 21.73 -24.05
CA ARG A 351 -7.49 20.99 -24.94
C ARG A 351 -8.01 19.61 -25.31
N LEU A 352 -8.74 18.96 -24.40
CA LEU A 352 -9.38 17.66 -24.64
C LEU A 352 -10.54 17.74 -25.66
N GLY A 353 -11.16 18.92 -25.80
CA GLY A 353 -12.26 19.20 -26.73
C GLY A 353 -13.57 19.62 -26.06
N CYS A 354 -13.57 19.88 -24.74
CA CYS A 354 -14.75 20.40 -24.06
C CYS A 354 -15.05 21.83 -24.52
N ARG A 355 -16.33 22.14 -24.71
CA ARG A 355 -16.80 23.42 -25.20
C ARG A 355 -16.80 24.47 -24.10
N THR A 356 -16.52 25.70 -24.49
CA THR A 356 -16.75 26.89 -23.68
C THR A 356 -17.62 27.85 -24.46
N LEU A 357 -18.77 28.22 -23.92
CA LEU A 357 -19.53 29.34 -24.43
C LEU A 357 -18.91 30.62 -23.86
N ASN A 358 -17.96 31.19 -24.60
CA ASN A 358 -17.31 32.44 -24.22
C ASN A 358 -18.14 33.61 -24.78
N VAL A 359 -19.15 34.04 -24.04
CA VAL A 359 -20.01 35.15 -24.48
C VAL A 359 -19.35 36.52 -24.22
N GLN A 360 -18.15 36.58 -23.63
CA GLN A 360 -17.43 37.84 -23.42
C GLN A 360 -17.03 38.53 -24.75
N SER A 361 -16.88 37.79 -25.85
CA SER A 361 -16.76 38.38 -27.20
C SER A 361 -18.03 39.17 -27.60
N PHE A 362 -19.21 38.72 -27.16
CA PHE A 362 -20.50 39.36 -27.43
C PHE A 362 -20.86 40.46 -26.42
N VAL A 363 -20.37 40.38 -25.17
CA VAL A 363 -20.66 41.37 -24.10
C VAL A 363 -19.72 42.59 -24.16
N HIS A 364 -18.55 42.51 -24.79
CA HIS A 364 -17.67 43.66 -25.04
C HIS A 364 -17.86 44.33 -26.41
N ALA A 365 -18.62 43.71 -27.32
CA ALA A 365 -19.07 44.36 -28.55
C ALA A 365 -19.83 45.69 -28.31
N PRO A 366 -20.67 45.85 -27.26
CA PRO A 366 -21.30 47.12 -26.92
C PRO A 366 -20.33 48.14 -26.32
N SER A 367 -19.25 47.72 -25.66
CA SER A 367 -18.28 48.67 -25.06
C SER A 367 -17.28 49.24 -26.08
N LEU A 368 -17.12 48.61 -27.25
CA LEU A 368 -16.43 49.19 -28.40
C LEU A 368 -17.33 50.14 -29.21
N LEU A 369 -18.65 50.10 -29.00
CA LEU A 369 -19.60 51.09 -29.49
C LEU A 369 -19.56 52.36 -28.62
N THR A 370 -18.37 52.90 -28.35
CA THR A 370 -18.29 54.35 -28.14
C THR A 370 -18.64 55.02 -29.47
N ASN A 371 -19.31 56.18 -29.42
CA ASN A 371 -19.94 56.93 -30.52
C ASN A 371 -19.05 57.25 -31.76
N SER A 372 -17.84 56.72 -31.88
CA SER A 372 -16.87 56.96 -32.95
C SER A 372 -16.81 55.90 -34.06
N ILE A 373 -17.48 54.74 -33.95
CA ILE A 373 -17.41 53.67 -34.98
C ILE A 373 -18.57 53.73 -36.01
N ILE A 374 -19.59 54.58 -35.79
CA ILE A 374 -20.73 54.72 -36.73
C ILE A 374 -20.28 55.24 -38.11
N SER A 375 -19.05 55.75 -38.26
CA SER A 375 -18.52 56.26 -39.52
C SER A 375 -17.61 55.29 -40.31
N ASN A 376 -17.23 54.12 -39.78
CA ASN A 376 -16.19 53.28 -40.39
C ASN A 376 -16.71 51.91 -40.89
N SER A 377 -17.23 51.90 -42.13
CA SER A 377 -17.79 50.73 -42.83
C SER A 377 -16.89 49.49 -42.81
N HIS A 378 -15.57 49.68 -42.79
CA HIS A 378 -14.60 48.58 -42.77
C HIS A 378 -14.60 47.83 -41.43
N ALA A 379 -14.65 48.54 -40.30
CA ALA A 379 -14.64 47.93 -38.97
C ALA A 379 -15.93 47.11 -38.71
N MET A 380 -17.07 47.62 -39.19
CA MET A 380 -18.35 46.90 -39.11
C MET A 380 -18.34 45.63 -39.96
N LYS A 381 -17.75 45.68 -41.17
CA LYS A 381 -17.59 44.47 -42.01
C LYS A 381 -16.66 43.44 -41.37
N THR A 382 -15.57 43.86 -40.74
CA THR A 382 -14.64 42.94 -40.05
C THR A 382 -15.29 42.30 -38.82
N LEU A 383 -16.08 43.05 -38.05
CA LEU A 383 -16.86 42.53 -36.93
C LEU A 383 -17.92 41.52 -37.40
N ILE A 384 -18.67 41.86 -38.45
CA ILE A 384 -19.69 40.96 -39.03
C ILE A 384 -19.04 39.69 -39.57
N GLN A 385 -17.89 39.80 -40.26
CA GLN A 385 -17.14 38.65 -40.75
C GLN A 385 -16.67 37.76 -39.60
N HIS A 386 -16.15 38.35 -38.51
CA HIS A 386 -15.72 37.60 -37.33
C HIS A 386 -16.90 36.90 -36.63
N LEU A 387 -18.04 37.58 -36.48
CA LEU A 387 -19.26 37.00 -35.91
C LEU A 387 -19.87 35.91 -36.81
N MET A 388 -19.77 36.05 -38.14
CA MET A 388 -20.20 35.02 -39.10
C MET A 388 -19.30 33.79 -39.05
N GLU A 389 -17.98 33.97 -38.96
CA GLU A 389 -17.02 32.88 -38.78
C GLU A 389 -17.19 32.18 -37.42
N GLU A 390 -17.47 32.94 -36.36
CA GLU A 390 -17.76 32.39 -35.03
C GLU A 390 -19.09 31.61 -35.05
N ARG A 391 -20.12 32.13 -35.74
CA ARG A 391 -21.40 31.42 -35.98
C ARG A 391 -21.24 30.14 -36.77
N ASP A 392 -20.45 30.15 -37.84
CA ASP A 392 -20.27 28.97 -38.67
C ASP A 392 -19.50 27.85 -37.94
N ASN A 393 -18.79 28.20 -36.85
CA ASN A 393 -18.12 27.25 -35.94
C ASN A 393 -19.00 26.77 -34.76
N MET A 394 -20.21 27.33 -34.58
CA MET A 394 -21.13 26.94 -33.50
C MET A 394 -21.97 25.73 -33.89
N SER A 395 -22.11 24.77 -32.97
CA SER A 395 -23.05 23.66 -33.13
C SER A 395 -24.50 24.09 -32.88
N GLU A 396 -25.46 23.26 -33.30
CA GLU A 396 -26.88 23.45 -32.94
C GLU A 396 -27.09 23.57 -31.43
N GLY A 397 -26.28 22.88 -30.62
CA GLY A 397 -26.31 23.01 -29.16
C GLY A 397 -25.85 24.38 -28.66
N ASP A 398 -24.78 24.94 -29.24
CA ASP A 398 -24.29 26.29 -28.90
C ASP A 398 -25.34 27.35 -29.26
N LEU A 399 -25.96 27.21 -30.43
CA LEU A 399 -27.04 28.10 -30.89
C LEU A 399 -28.29 28.01 -30.01
N HIS A 400 -28.63 26.81 -29.50
CA HIS A 400 -29.73 26.64 -28.56
C HIS A 400 -29.43 27.29 -27.20
N GLY A 401 -28.20 27.15 -26.70
CA GLY A 401 -27.74 27.82 -25.48
C GLY A 401 -27.78 29.34 -25.58
N LEU A 402 -27.40 29.92 -26.72
CA LEU A 402 -27.47 31.37 -26.95
C LEU A 402 -28.91 31.88 -27.06
N LYS A 403 -29.81 31.17 -27.75
CA LYS A 403 -31.23 31.55 -27.92
C LYS A 403 -31.99 31.65 -26.60
N GLN A 404 -31.65 30.85 -25.60
CA GLN A 404 -32.31 30.92 -24.29
C GLN A 404 -31.89 32.16 -23.50
N ASN A 405 -30.64 32.64 -23.64
CA ASN A 405 -30.19 33.89 -23.01
C ASN A 405 -30.86 35.12 -23.60
N GLU A 406 -31.18 35.12 -24.91
CA GLU A 406 -31.94 36.20 -25.53
C GLU A 406 -33.40 36.29 -25.01
N ARG A 407 -33.98 35.18 -24.53
CA ARG A 407 -35.33 35.18 -23.93
C ARG A 407 -35.36 35.68 -22.48
N LEU A 408 -34.21 35.79 -21.82
CA LEU A 408 -34.06 36.24 -20.43
C LEU A 408 -33.65 37.72 -20.32
N ARG A 409 -33.48 38.44 -21.43
CA ARG A 409 -33.17 39.87 -21.47
C ARG A 409 -34.36 40.73 -21.87
#